data_AF-A0A1F4SHH1-F1
#
_entry.id   AF-A0A1F4SHH1-F1
#
_cell.length_a   1.000
_cell.length_b   1.000
_cell.length_c   1.000
_cell.angle_alpha   90.00
_cell.angle_beta   90.00
_cell.angle_gamma   90.00
#
_symmetry.space_group_name_H-M   'P 1'
#
loop_
_entity.id
_entity.type
_entity.pdbx_description
1 polymer ?
#
loop_
_entity_poly.entity_id
_entity_poly.type
_entity_poly.pdbx_seq_one_letter_code
_entity_poly.pdbx_strand_id
1 'polypeptide(L)'
;MRFYNFNLSEIMLDDEGNLILNIDPKLAFALKNKERFPLEINKASYDDLLKIPGIGVTSARRIYRVRKEYKLKDIKELKNLGVVTKRAAPFITIAGKLGARSQKFLTAQQLELFQTQSSGLARNQIELLNA
;
A
#
# COMPACT_ATOMS: atom_id res chain seq x y z
N MET A 1 -5.53 -19.37 -6.47
CA MET A 1 -5.75 -17.90 -6.52
C MET A 1 -5.38 -17.30 -5.17
N ARG A 2 -4.54 -16.25 -5.11
CA ARG A 2 -4.19 -15.61 -3.84
C ARG A 2 -5.26 -14.60 -3.44
N PHE A 3 -6.15 -15.04 -2.56
CA PHE A 3 -7.15 -14.23 -1.86
C PHE A 3 -6.44 -13.32 -0.85
N TYR A 4 -6.31 -12.05 -1.22
CA TYR A 4 -6.13 -10.97 -0.26
C TYR A 4 -7.53 -10.62 0.23
N ASN A 5 -7.76 -10.59 1.53
CA ASN A 5 -9.05 -10.46 2.21
C ASN A 5 -9.78 -9.10 1.97
N PHE A 6 -9.76 -8.59 0.74
CA PHE A 6 -10.46 -7.41 0.26
C PHE A 6 -11.91 -7.76 -0.05
N ASN A 7 -12.82 -6.86 0.33
CA ASN A 7 -14.16 -6.90 -0.22
C ASN A 7 -14.11 -6.50 -1.71
N LEU A 8 -15.02 -7.02 -2.54
CA LEU A 8 -15.09 -6.70 -3.97
C LEU A 8 -15.23 -5.19 -4.22
N SER A 9 -15.84 -4.46 -3.27
CA SER A 9 -15.99 -3.01 -3.24
C SER A 9 -14.70 -2.22 -2.94
N GLU A 10 -13.64 -2.88 -2.47
CA GLU A 10 -12.32 -2.27 -2.24
C GLU A 10 -11.36 -2.48 -3.43
N ILE A 11 -11.78 -3.26 -4.43
CA ILE A 11 -11.01 -3.53 -5.63
C ILE A 11 -11.16 -2.33 -6.57
N MET A 12 -10.04 -1.76 -7.02
CA MET A 12 -10.07 -0.75 -8.06
C MET A 12 -10.38 -1.41 -9.41
N LEU A 13 -11.50 -0.99 -9.97
CA LEU A 13 -11.87 -1.26 -11.34
C LEU A 13 -11.46 -0.05 -12.19
N ASP A 14 -11.06 -0.28 -13.44
CA ASP A 14 -10.94 0.79 -14.43
C ASP A 14 -12.33 1.31 -14.84
N ASP A 15 -12.35 2.32 -15.71
CA ASP A 15 -13.59 2.93 -16.21
C ASP A 15 -14.48 1.93 -16.99
N GLU A 16 -13.94 0.77 -17.36
CA GLU A 16 -14.61 -0.33 -18.05
C GLU A 16 -15.06 -1.46 -17.09
N GLY A 17 -14.80 -1.32 -15.79
CA GLY A 17 -15.18 -2.32 -14.79
C GLY A 17 -14.21 -3.50 -14.66
N ASN A 18 -13.02 -3.43 -15.26
CA ASN A 18 -11.99 -4.47 -15.17
C ASN A 18 -11.04 -4.23 -14.00
N LEU A 19 -10.50 -5.30 -13.42
CA LEU A 19 -9.41 -5.19 -12.45
C LEU A 19 -8.22 -4.48 -13.09
N ILE A 20 -7.71 -3.40 -12.44
CA ILE A 20 -6.47 -2.75 -12.85
C ILE A 20 -5.30 -3.72 -12.60
N LEU A 21 -4.99 -4.54 -13.60
CA LEU A 21 -4.01 -5.63 -13.53
C LEU A 21 -2.57 -5.16 -13.26
N ASN A 22 -2.27 -3.89 -13.51
CA ASN A 22 -0.90 -3.37 -13.50
C ASN A 22 -0.45 -2.81 -12.14
N ILE A 23 -1.36 -2.68 -11.16
CA ILE A 23 -1.04 -2.16 -9.83
C ILE A 23 -1.48 -3.15 -8.75
N ASP A 24 -0.60 -3.35 -7.76
CA ASP A 24 -0.92 -4.17 -6.60
C ASP A 24 -2.16 -3.60 -5.86
N PRO A 25 -3.19 -4.41 -5.56
CA PRO A 25 -4.45 -3.91 -5.02
C PRO A 25 -4.30 -3.25 -3.65
N LYS A 26 -3.31 -3.67 -2.83
CA LYS A 26 -3.02 -3.00 -1.55
C LYS A 26 -2.39 -1.64 -1.78
N LEU A 27 -1.55 -1.53 -2.79
CA LEU A 27 -0.95 -0.26 -3.16
C LEU A 27 -2.02 0.72 -3.67
N ALA A 28 -2.87 0.29 -4.60
CA ALA A 28 -4.00 1.08 -5.08
C ALA A 28 -4.88 1.58 -3.93
N PHE A 29 -5.26 0.67 -3.01
CA PHE A 29 -6.01 1.01 -1.81
C PHE A 29 -5.27 2.06 -0.96
N ALA A 30 -3.97 1.87 -0.71
CA ALA A 30 -3.20 2.76 0.13
C ALA A 30 -2.97 4.15 -0.49
N LEU A 31 -2.87 4.24 -1.82
CA LEU A 31 -2.79 5.50 -2.54
C LEU A 31 -4.12 6.25 -2.63
N LYS A 32 -5.26 5.54 -2.62
CA LYS A 32 -6.60 6.16 -2.58
C LYS A 32 -6.93 6.70 -1.19
N ASN A 33 -6.52 5.99 -0.15
CA ASN A 33 -6.86 6.29 1.25
C ASN A 33 -5.65 6.89 2.00
N LYS A 34 -4.99 7.90 1.42
CA LYS A 34 -3.72 8.44 1.95
C LYS A 34 -3.88 9.01 3.35
N GLU A 35 -5.04 9.56 3.66
CA GLU A 35 -5.44 10.10 4.97
C GLU A 35 -5.41 9.04 6.08
N ARG A 36 -5.52 7.76 5.72
CA ARG A 36 -5.44 6.64 6.66
C ARG A 36 -4.01 6.19 6.95
N PHE A 37 -3.04 6.62 6.15
CA PHE A 37 -1.63 6.27 6.28
C PHE A 37 -0.80 7.47 6.75
N PRO A 38 0.32 7.24 7.46
CA PRO A 38 0.88 5.95 7.85
C PRO A 38 0.18 5.32 9.06
N LEU A 39 0.17 4.00 9.14
CA LEU A 39 -0.39 3.26 10.28
C LEU A 39 0.70 2.82 11.26
N GLU A 40 0.45 2.99 12.57
CA GLU A 40 1.37 2.51 13.60
C GLU A 40 1.31 0.99 13.74
N ILE A 41 2.42 0.31 13.43
CA ILE A 41 2.49 -1.16 13.34
C ILE A 41 2.14 -1.86 14.66
N ASN A 42 2.47 -1.22 15.79
CA ASN A 42 2.19 -1.77 17.11
C ASN A 42 0.72 -1.60 17.53
N LYS A 43 -0.07 -0.78 16.82
CA LYS A 43 -1.47 -0.47 17.15
C LYS A 43 -2.48 -0.94 16.10
N ALA A 44 -2.09 -1.00 14.83
CA ALA A 44 -2.96 -1.35 13.69
C ALA A 44 -3.72 -2.68 13.92
N SER A 45 -4.99 -2.81 13.55
CA SER A 45 -5.68 -4.10 13.67
C SER A 45 -5.06 -5.17 12.75
N TYR A 46 -5.42 -6.45 12.91
CA TYR A 46 -4.97 -7.50 11.99
C TYR A 46 -5.42 -7.21 10.55
N ASP A 47 -6.65 -6.73 10.37
CA ASP A 47 -7.21 -6.38 9.06
C ASP A 47 -6.56 -5.15 8.45
N ASP A 48 -6.15 -4.17 9.26
CA ASP A 48 -5.35 -3.05 8.80
C ASP A 48 -3.98 -3.52 8.30
N LEU A 49 -3.31 -4.42 9.04
CA LEU A 49 -2.01 -4.97 8.64
C LEU A 49 -2.09 -5.67 7.27
N LEU A 50 -3.21 -6.33 6.96
CA LEU A 50 -3.43 -6.97 5.67
C LEU A 50 -3.60 -5.98 4.52
N LYS A 51 -4.00 -4.74 4.77
CA LYS A 51 -4.18 -3.69 3.76
C LYS A 51 -2.89 -2.93 3.45
N ILE A 52 -1.86 -3.07 4.29
CA ILE A 52 -0.57 -2.39 4.10
C ILE A 52 0.22 -3.07 2.96
N PRO A 53 0.68 -2.31 1.94
CA PRO A 53 1.55 -2.84 0.89
C PRO A 53 2.82 -3.48 1.46
N GLY A 54 3.18 -4.68 0.99
CA GLY A 54 4.35 -5.40 1.47
C GLY A 54 4.16 -6.20 2.78
N ILE A 55 2.97 -6.16 3.39
CA ILE A 55 2.59 -7.04 4.50
C ILE A 55 1.60 -8.09 3.97
N GLY A 56 1.93 -9.37 4.18
CA GLY A 56 1.11 -10.51 3.77
C GLY A 56 0.47 -11.21 4.97
N VAL A 57 -0.37 -12.22 4.74
CA VAL A 57 -1.07 -12.97 5.80
C VAL A 57 -0.12 -13.49 6.87
N THR A 58 0.99 -14.10 6.45
CA THR A 58 2.01 -14.65 7.36
C THR A 58 2.69 -13.57 8.18
N SER A 59 3.16 -12.48 7.56
CA SER A 59 3.84 -11.41 8.28
C SER A 59 2.88 -10.59 9.16
N ALA A 60 1.65 -10.33 8.71
CA ALA A 60 0.60 -9.73 9.54
C ALA A 60 0.32 -10.55 10.80
N ARG A 61 0.21 -11.88 10.67
CA ARG A 61 -0.03 -12.77 11.82
C ARG A 61 1.15 -12.76 12.78
N ARG A 62 2.38 -12.79 12.25
CA ARG A 62 3.61 -12.70 13.06
C ARG A 62 3.70 -11.38 13.82
N ILE A 63 3.48 -10.24 13.15
CA ILE A 63 3.44 -8.91 13.77
C ILE A 63 2.38 -8.88 14.89
N TYR A 64 1.15 -9.31 14.57
CA TYR A 64 0.04 -9.28 15.50
C TYR A 64 0.29 -10.11 16.76
N ARG A 65 1.00 -11.23 16.63
CA ARG A 65 1.43 -12.06 17.77
C ARG A 65 2.56 -11.41 18.55
N VAL A 66 3.66 -11.08 17.87
CA VAL A 66 4.90 -10.59 18.48
C VAL A 66 4.67 -9.31 19.29
N ARG A 67 3.86 -8.39 18.78
CA ARG A 67 3.60 -7.11 19.45
C ARG A 67 2.83 -7.23 20.78
N LYS A 68 2.23 -8.39 21.06
CA LYS A 68 1.61 -8.69 22.36
C LYS A 68 2.65 -9.00 23.42
N GLU A 69 3.82 -9.49 23.01
CA GLU A 69 4.93 -9.83 23.91
C GLU A 69 5.88 -8.65 24.09
N TYR A 70 6.21 -7.93 23.01
CA TYR A 70 7.06 -6.75 23.08
C TYR A 70 6.78 -5.76 21.95
N LYS A 71 7.06 -4.46 22.18
CA LYS A 71 6.92 -3.44 21.13
C LYS A 71 8.01 -3.58 20.08
N LEU A 72 7.62 -3.63 18.80
CA LEU A 72 8.51 -3.54 17.65
C LEU A 72 9.07 -2.12 17.57
N LYS A 73 10.39 -1.98 17.43
CA LYS A 73 11.10 -0.69 17.49
C LYS A 73 11.80 -0.33 16.19
N ASP A 74 12.18 -1.32 15.40
CA ASP A 74 12.97 -1.12 14.18
C ASP A 74 12.37 -1.85 12.97
N ILE A 75 12.59 -1.29 11.78
CA ILE A 75 12.19 -1.87 10.50
C ILE A 75 12.93 -3.18 10.18
N LYS A 76 14.13 -3.39 10.74
CA LYS A 76 14.87 -4.66 10.64
C LYS A 76 14.09 -5.80 11.29
N GLU A 77 13.41 -5.55 12.40
CA GLU A 77 12.56 -6.56 13.06
C GLU A 77 11.41 -6.96 12.13
N LEU A 78 10.78 -5.98 11.46
CA LEU A 78 9.73 -6.25 10.48
C LEU A 78 10.25 -7.10 9.30
N LYS A 79 11.46 -6.82 8.82
CA LYS A 79 12.10 -7.63 7.77
C LYS A 79 12.26 -9.08 8.22
N ASN A 80 12.70 -9.32 9.46
CA ASN A 80 12.84 -10.66 10.02
C ASN A 80 11.49 -11.39 10.19
N LEU A 81 10.41 -10.65 10.39
CA LEU A 81 9.05 -11.19 10.42
C LEU A 81 8.49 -11.50 9.01
N GLY A 82 9.21 -11.16 7.94
CA GLY A 82 8.83 -11.42 6.55
C GLY A 82 8.06 -10.27 5.90
N VAL A 83 8.18 -9.05 6.40
CA VAL A 83 7.64 -7.85 5.75
C VAL A 83 8.56 -7.43 4.60
N VAL A 84 7.96 -7.10 3.45
CA VAL A 84 8.68 -6.44 2.35
C VAL A 84 8.83 -4.96 2.69
N THR A 85 9.84 -4.64 3.49
CA THR A 85 10.02 -3.31 4.10
C THR A 85 10.11 -2.18 3.08
N LYS A 86 10.72 -2.40 1.90
CA LYS A 86 10.77 -1.41 0.81
C LYS A 86 9.37 -0.94 0.38
N ARG A 87 8.39 -1.83 0.40
CA ARG A 87 6.99 -1.54 0.03
C ARG A 87 6.18 -1.03 1.21
N ALA A 88 6.45 -1.51 2.42
CA ALA A 88 5.67 -1.15 3.61
C ALA A 88 6.10 0.17 4.25
N ALA A 89 7.40 0.52 4.20
CA ALA A 89 7.98 1.69 4.87
C ALA A 89 7.20 3.00 4.65
N PRO A 90 6.72 3.34 3.44
CA PRO A 90 5.98 4.58 3.21
C PRO A 90 4.63 4.67 3.93
N PHE A 91 4.07 3.52 4.32
CA PHE A 91 2.71 3.37 4.83
C PHE A 91 2.67 3.06 6.33
N ILE A 92 3.82 2.98 7.01
CA ILE A 92 3.86 2.57 8.42
C ILE A 92 4.71 3.49 9.29
N THR A 93 4.32 3.58 10.56
CA THR A 93 5.21 4.00 11.64
C THR A 93 5.54 2.83 12.55
N ILE A 94 6.69 2.92 13.19
CA ILE A 94 7.21 1.93 14.15
C ILE A 94 7.61 2.70 15.40
N ALA A 95 6.84 2.52 16.48
CA ALA A 95 7.04 3.22 17.74
C ALA A 95 7.14 4.75 17.57
N GLY A 96 6.25 5.31 16.73
CA GLY A 96 6.22 6.75 16.42
C GLY A 96 7.27 7.24 15.42
N LYS A 97 8.14 6.36 14.91
CA LYS A 97 9.12 6.69 13.86
C LYS A 97 8.60 6.27 12.50
N LEU A 98 8.68 7.16 11.51
CA LEU A 98 8.25 6.85 10.15
C LEU A 98 9.18 5.81 9.52
N GLY A 99 8.60 4.82 8.83
CA GLY A 99 9.38 3.90 8.00
C GLY A 99 10.14 4.71 6.95
N ALA A 100 11.47 4.68 6.99
CA ALA A 100 12.30 5.53 6.16
C ALA A 100 11.92 5.44 4.67
N ARG A 101 11.76 6.61 4.00
CA ARG A 101 11.42 6.85 2.56
C ARG A 101 9.93 6.99 2.19
N SER A 102 9.14 7.71 2.97
CA SER A 102 7.71 7.92 2.66
C SER A 102 7.43 8.87 1.49
N GLN A 103 7.92 10.11 1.52
CA GLN A 103 7.37 11.16 0.64
C GLN A 103 7.68 10.98 -0.85
N LYS A 104 8.95 10.78 -1.26
CA LYS A 104 9.31 10.63 -2.68
C LYS A 104 8.71 9.39 -3.35
N PHE A 105 8.54 8.30 -2.61
CA PHE A 105 7.95 7.06 -3.11
C PHE A 105 6.42 7.23 -3.28
N LEU A 106 5.81 7.93 -2.33
CA LEU A 106 4.47 8.52 -2.36
C LEU A 106 4.08 9.05 -3.74
N THR A 107 4.80 10.09 -4.13
CA THR A 107 4.51 10.89 -5.31
C THR A 107 4.77 10.15 -6.61
N ALA A 108 5.85 9.37 -6.71
CA ALA A 108 6.17 8.61 -7.93
C ALA A 108 5.08 7.59 -8.27
N GLN A 109 4.61 6.83 -7.28
CA GLN A 109 3.56 5.83 -7.53
C GLN A 109 2.18 6.45 -7.77
N GLN A 110 1.92 7.65 -7.21
CA GLN A 110 0.70 8.40 -7.53
C GLN A 110 0.72 8.87 -8.98
N LEU A 111 1.84 9.38 -9.46
CA LEU A 111 2.01 9.77 -10.87
C LEU A 111 1.78 8.58 -11.81
N GLU A 112 2.35 7.40 -11.51
CA GLU A 112 2.11 6.18 -12.29
C GLU A 112 0.63 5.75 -12.29
N LEU A 113 -0.04 5.80 -11.13
CA LEU A 113 -1.47 5.48 -11.02
C LEU A 113 -2.33 6.46 -11.84
N PHE A 114 -2.05 7.76 -11.75
CA PHE A 114 -2.76 8.78 -12.54
C PHE A 114 -2.52 8.59 -14.05
N GLN A 115 -1.28 8.33 -14.48
CA GLN A 115 -0.98 8.07 -15.89
C GLN A 115 -1.70 6.83 -16.42
N THR A 116 -1.85 5.79 -15.59
CA THR A 116 -2.57 4.56 -15.95
C THR A 116 -4.09 4.78 -16.06
N GLN A 117 -4.68 5.61 -15.19
CA GLN A 117 -6.09 6.00 -15.30
C GLN A 117 -6.33 6.91 -16.51
N SER A 118 -5.41 7.85 -16.76
CA SER A 118 -5.47 8.71 -17.94
C SER A 118 -5.36 7.92 -19.24
N SER A 119 -4.64 6.79 -19.31
CA SER A 119 -4.54 6.00 -20.56
C SER A 119 -5.86 5.36 -21.04
N GLY A 120 -6.92 5.32 -20.22
CA GLY A 120 -8.29 4.98 -20.65
C GLY A 120 -9.02 6.11 -21.40
N LEU A 121 -8.61 7.38 -21.20
CA LEU A 121 -9.24 8.57 -21.78
C LEU A 121 -8.29 9.55 -22.51
N ALA A 122 -6.97 9.32 -22.48
CA ALA A 122 -5.96 10.30 -22.87
C ALA A 122 -5.16 9.87 -24.12
N ARG A 123 -5.85 9.41 -25.17
CA ARG A 123 -5.28 9.52 -26.51
C ARG A 123 -5.49 10.90 -27.14
N ASN A 124 -6.51 11.66 -26.72
CA ASN A 124 -6.89 12.90 -27.42
C ASN A 124 -6.48 14.22 -26.75
N GLN A 125 -5.89 14.22 -25.55
CA GLN A 125 -5.62 15.49 -24.83
C GLN A 125 -4.13 15.88 -24.77
N ILE A 126 -3.21 14.95 -25.02
CA ILE A 126 -1.76 15.25 -25.04
C ILE A 126 -1.31 15.85 -26.38
N GLU A 127 -2.05 15.66 -27.47
CA GLU A 127 -1.81 16.35 -28.75
C GLU A 127 -2.24 17.82 -28.75
N LEU A 128 -3.27 18.19 -27.98
CA LEU A 128 -3.80 19.57 -27.93
C LEU A 128 -3.02 20.53 -27.00
N LEU A 129 -2.08 20.03 -26.21
CA LEU A 129 -1.19 20.84 -25.36
C LEU A 129 0.22 21.00 -25.94
N ASN A 130 0.50 20.35 -27.08
CA ASN A 130 1.77 20.45 -27.80
C ASN A 130 1.58 20.83 -29.30
N ALA A 131 0.40 21.32 -29.68
CA ALA A 131 0.10 21.94 -30.97
C ALA A 131 -0.23 23.42 -30.75
#